data_AF-A0A8S2SNL5-F1
#
_entry.id   AF-A0A8S2SNL5-F1
#
_cell.length_a   1.000
_cell.length_b   1.000
_cell.length_c   1.000
_cell.angle_alpha   90.00
_cell.angle_beta   90.00
_cell.angle_gamma   90.00
#
_symmetry.space_group_name_H-M   'P 1'
#
loop_
_entity.id
_entity.type
_entity.pdbx_description
1 polymer ?
#
loop_
_entity_poly.entity_id
_entity_poly.type
_entity_poly.pdbx_seq_one_letter_code
_entity_poly.pdbx_strand_id
1 'polypeptide(L)'
;LSQFDSSRWLHNLSALIGAASFVVANINKHGRPVLVHCSDGWDRTPQITTLAEIMLDSYYRTIDGFQTLVQREWIAFGHKFGDRCGHGVGANDPNERSPVFLQWLDCVYQLFI
;
A
#
# COMPACT_ATOMS: atom_id res chain seq x y z
N LEU A 1 -0.67 -7.92 25.07
CA LEU A 1 0.21 -6.92 24.41
C LEU A 1 1.46 -7.59 23.84
N SER A 2 2.29 -8.28 24.63
CA SER A 2 3.55 -8.90 24.18
C SER A 2 3.48 -9.77 22.91
N GLN A 3 2.47 -10.63 22.76
CA GLN A 3 2.32 -11.47 21.56
C GLN A 3 1.99 -10.65 20.30
N PHE A 4 1.19 -9.60 20.43
CA PHE A 4 0.85 -8.72 19.32
C PHE A 4 2.05 -7.87 18.89
N ASP A 5 2.80 -7.31 19.85
CA ASP A 5 4.05 -6.59 19.59
C ASP A 5 5.08 -7.50 18.91
N SER A 6 5.14 -8.79 19.31
CA SER A 6 6.05 -9.77 18.72
C SER A 6 5.77 -10.06 17.23
N SER A 7 4.52 -9.88 16.77
CA SER A 7 4.13 -10.08 15.36
C SER A 7 4.71 -9.03 14.42
N ARG A 8 5.11 -7.86 14.98
CA ARG A 8 5.53 -6.66 14.24
C ARG A 8 4.49 -6.10 13.26
N TRP A 9 3.23 -6.54 13.33
CA TRP A 9 2.19 -6.07 12.41
C TRP A 9 2.04 -4.54 12.44
N LEU A 10 1.79 -3.97 13.63
CA LEU A 10 1.67 -2.51 13.76
C LEU A 10 2.95 -1.75 13.41
N HIS A 11 4.11 -2.35 13.67
CA HIS A 11 5.38 -1.75 13.26
C HIS A 11 5.43 -1.59 11.74
N ASN A 12 5.01 -2.61 11.00
CA ASN A 12 4.96 -2.55 9.54
C ASN A 12 3.92 -1.54 9.05
N LEU A 13 2.72 -1.51 9.64
CA LEU A 13 1.70 -0.50 9.28
C LEU A 13 2.20 0.92 9.53
N SER A 14 2.83 1.16 10.69
CA SER A 14 3.40 2.45 11.07
C SER A 14 4.51 2.87 10.10
N ALA A 15 5.36 1.94 9.66
CA ALA A 15 6.39 2.22 8.67
C ALA A 15 5.79 2.63 7.31
N LEU A 16 4.73 1.95 6.84
CA LEU A 16 4.05 2.30 5.59
C LEU A 16 3.38 3.67 5.66
N ILE A 17 2.61 3.93 6.73
CA ILE A 17 1.93 5.23 6.94
C ILE A 17 2.96 6.35 7.10
N GLY A 18 4.06 6.10 7.81
CA GLY A 18 5.16 7.06 7.98
C GLY A 18 5.83 7.40 6.64
N ALA A 19 6.10 6.41 5.79
CA ALA A 19 6.63 6.62 4.45
C ALA A 19 5.67 7.41 3.56
N ALA A 20 4.38 7.06 3.55
CA ALA A 20 3.35 7.83 2.83
C ALA A 20 3.28 9.28 3.32
N SER A 21 3.28 9.50 4.64
CA SER A 21 3.29 10.84 5.24
C SER A 21 4.50 11.67 4.82
N PHE A 22 5.68 11.04 4.69
CA PHE A 22 6.87 11.69 4.15
C PHE A 22 6.69 12.14 2.69
N VAL A 23 6.07 11.30 1.85
CA VAL A 23 5.73 11.67 0.45
C VAL A 23 4.78 12.87 0.44
N VAL A 24 3.69 12.80 1.21
CA VAL A 24 2.69 13.87 1.33
C VAL A 24 3.34 15.19 1.77
N ALA A 25 4.22 15.17 2.76
CA ALA A 25 4.90 16.36 3.24
C ALA A 25 5.79 17.00 2.16
N ASN A 26 6.55 16.20 1.40
CA ASN A 26 7.40 16.72 0.32
C ASN A 26 6.59 17.33 -0.83
N ILE A 27 5.46 16.73 -1.18
CA ILE A 27 4.59 17.24 -2.23
C ILE A 27 3.84 18.49 -1.76
N ASN A 28 3.03 18.37 -0.69
CA ASN A 28 2.08 19.40 -0.30
C ASN A 28 2.73 20.60 0.40
N LYS A 29 3.74 20.36 1.25
CA LYS A 29 4.38 21.44 2.03
C LYS A 29 5.60 22.02 1.32
N HIS A 30 6.38 21.19 0.63
CA HIS A 30 7.65 21.62 0.03
C HIS A 30 7.57 21.84 -1.48
N GLY A 31 6.48 21.45 -2.14
CA GLY A 31 6.32 21.60 -3.60
C GLY A 31 7.34 20.80 -4.39
N ARG A 32 7.83 19.68 -3.84
CA ARG A 32 8.88 18.86 -4.45
C ARG A 32 8.30 17.60 -5.06
N PRO A 33 8.67 17.25 -6.31
CA PRO A 33 8.34 15.94 -6.86
C PRO A 33 9.07 14.84 -6.08
N VAL A 34 8.43 13.68 -5.94
CA VAL A 34 8.98 12.52 -5.22
C VAL A 34 8.92 11.30 -6.14
N LEU A 35 10.03 10.58 -6.24
CA LEU A 35 10.08 9.26 -6.88
C LEU A 35 9.95 8.17 -5.81
N VAL A 36 8.94 7.32 -5.93
CA VAL A 36 8.76 6.15 -5.05
C VAL A 36 9.09 4.90 -5.84
N HIS A 37 10.02 4.08 -5.33
CA HIS A 37 10.32 2.78 -5.90
C HIS A 37 10.68 1.78 -4.80
N CYS A 38 10.63 0.49 -5.13
CA CYS A 38 11.23 -0.57 -4.31
C CYS A 38 12.15 -1.42 -5.19
N SER A 39 12.27 -2.73 -4.90
CA SER A 39 13.08 -3.65 -5.72
C SER A 39 12.47 -3.83 -7.11
N ASP A 40 11.27 -4.44 -7.17
CA ASP A 40 10.56 -4.69 -8.43
C ASP A 40 9.44 -3.68 -8.72
N GLY A 41 9.05 -2.90 -7.71
CA GLY A 41 8.06 -1.84 -7.86
C GLY A 41 6.59 -2.25 -7.72
N TRP A 42 6.25 -3.54 -7.64
CA TRP A 42 4.84 -3.98 -7.65
C TRP A 42 4.23 -4.28 -6.26
N ASP A 43 5.00 -4.17 -5.16
CA ASP A 43 4.51 -4.46 -3.79
C ASP A 43 4.50 -3.21 -2.89
N ARG A 44 5.68 -2.78 -2.41
CA ARG A 44 5.78 -1.65 -1.47
C ARG A 44 5.51 -0.29 -2.12
N THR A 45 5.77 -0.17 -3.42
CA THR A 45 5.51 1.06 -4.16
C THR A 45 4.02 1.39 -4.18
N PRO A 46 3.11 0.51 -4.66
CA PRO A 46 1.69 0.82 -4.66
C PRO A 46 1.14 1.00 -3.23
N GLN A 47 1.69 0.34 -2.20
CA GLN A 47 1.31 0.64 -0.80
C GLN A 47 1.56 2.12 -0.46
N ILE A 48 2.76 2.64 -0.75
CA ILE A 48 3.16 4.00 -0.37
C ILE A 48 2.49 5.05 -1.26
N THR A 49 2.47 4.84 -2.59
CA THR A 49 1.91 5.82 -3.53
C THR A 49 0.42 6.01 -3.28
N THR A 50 -0.36 4.93 -3.19
CA THR A 50 -1.81 5.01 -3.00
C THR A 50 -2.20 5.56 -1.62
N LEU A 51 -1.44 5.27 -0.56
CA LEU A 51 -1.67 5.90 0.75
C LEU A 51 -1.45 7.42 0.67
N ALA A 52 -0.37 7.86 0.00
CA ALA A 52 -0.11 9.29 -0.18
C ALA A 52 -1.20 9.95 -1.04
N GLU A 53 -1.67 9.28 -2.10
CA GLU A 53 -2.76 9.77 -2.95
C GLU A 53 -4.08 9.91 -2.19
N ILE A 54 -4.45 8.95 -1.35
CA ILE A 54 -5.64 9.04 -0.47
C ILE A 54 -5.55 10.23 0.48
N MET A 55 -4.34 10.49 1.02
CA MET A 55 -4.10 11.62 1.92
C MET A 55 -4.16 12.98 1.20
N LEU A 56 -3.74 13.04 -0.08
CA LEU A 56 -3.62 14.28 -0.86
C LEU A 56 -4.91 14.64 -1.61
N ASP A 57 -5.60 13.66 -2.18
CA ASP A 57 -6.74 13.88 -3.07
C ASP A 57 -8.03 13.33 -2.45
N SER A 58 -9.04 14.18 -2.30
CA SER A 58 -10.35 13.78 -1.77
C SER A 58 -11.13 12.86 -2.71
N TYR A 59 -10.84 12.88 -4.01
CA TYR A 59 -11.50 11.99 -4.97
C TYR A 59 -11.31 10.52 -4.59
N TYR A 60 -10.08 10.11 -4.24
CA TYR A 60 -9.77 8.73 -3.88
C TYR A 60 -10.38 8.27 -2.54
N ARG A 61 -11.05 9.16 -1.81
CA ARG A 61 -11.84 8.85 -0.60
C ARG A 61 -13.32 8.60 -0.89
N THR A 62 -13.75 8.72 -2.13
CA THR A 62 -15.06 8.27 -2.61
C THR A 62 -15.02 6.79 -2.99
N ILE A 63 -16.17 6.12 -3.10
CA ILE A 63 -16.22 4.72 -3.56
C ILE A 63 -15.63 4.59 -4.96
N ASP A 64 -16.07 5.45 -5.90
CA ASP A 64 -15.61 5.41 -7.30
C ASP A 64 -14.13 5.74 -7.42
N GLY A 65 -13.66 6.73 -6.65
CA GLY A 65 -12.25 7.09 -6.62
C GLY A 65 -11.38 6.00 -6.01
N PHE A 66 -11.81 5.37 -4.93
CA PHE A 66 -11.08 4.25 -4.33
C PHE A 66 -11.00 3.06 -5.28
N GLN A 67 -12.09 2.72 -5.97
CA GLN A 67 -12.08 1.69 -7.01
C GLN A 67 -11.13 2.05 -8.15
N THR A 68 -11.16 3.30 -8.62
CA THR A 68 -10.23 3.81 -9.65
C THR A 68 -8.78 3.66 -9.21
N LEU A 69 -8.47 4.01 -7.95
CA LEU A 69 -7.14 3.91 -7.37
C LEU A 69 -6.65 2.46 -7.37
N VAL A 70 -7.49 1.51 -6.93
CA VAL A 70 -7.16 0.08 -6.94
C VAL A 70 -6.95 -0.45 -8.37
N GLN A 71 -7.85 -0.10 -9.30
CA GLN A 71 -7.72 -0.53 -10.70
C GLN A 71 -6.44 0.00 -11.34
N ARG A 72 -6.07 1.26 -11.08
CA ARG A 72 -4.87 1.85 -11.63
C ARG A 72 -3.60 1.33 -10.93
N GLU A 73 -3.42 1.64 -9.66
CA GLU A 73 -2.13 1.47 -8.97
C GLU A 73 -1.85 0.03 -8.55
N TRP A 74 -2.87 -0.79 -8.36
CA TRP A 74 -2.67 -2.18 -7.96
C TRP A 74 -2.81 -3.14 -9.14
N ILE A 75 -3.87 -3.01 -9.94
CA ILE A 75 -4.15 -3.96 -11.02
C ILE A 75 -3.34 -3.62 -12.28
N ALA A 76 -3.49 -2.40 -12.82
CA ALA A 76 -2.82 -2.03 -14.07
C ALA A 76 -1.29 -1.94 -13.92
N PHE A 77 -0.80 -1.50 -12.76
CA PHE A 77 0.63 -1.47 -12.43
C PHE A 77 1.21 -2.84 -12.00
N GLY A 78 0.38 -3.89 -11.97
CA GLY A 78 0.86 -5.27 -11.97
C GLY A 78 1.21 -5.85 -10.61
N HIS A 79 0.53 -5.44 -9.53
CA HIS A 79 0.61 -6.19 -8.27
C HIS A 79 0.23 -7.65 -8.51
N LYS A 80 1.09 -8.58 -8.07
CA LYS A 80 0.97 -10.01 -8.34
C LYS A 80 -0.06 -10.70 -7.45
N PHE A 81 -1.33 -10.28 -7.52
CA PHE A 81 -2.41 -10.83 -6.69
C PHE A 81 -2.47 -12.36 -6.68
N GLY A 82 -2.27 -13.00 -7.84
CA GLY A 82 -2.27 -14.46 -7.95
C GLY A 82 -1.20 -15.13 -7.07
N ASP A 83 0.06 -14.68 -7.20
CA ASP A 83 1.18 -15.20 -6.42
C ASP A 83 1.03 -14.87 -4.93
N ARG A 84 0.68 -13.61 -4.62
CA ARG A 84 0.59 -13.09 -3.25
C ARG A 84 -0.53 -13.75 -2.45
N CYS A 85 -1.66 -14.06 -3.10
CA CYS A 85 -2.80 -14.76 -2.49
C CYS A 85 -2.74 -16.28 -2.62
N GLY A 86 -1.80 -16.83 -3.41
CA GLY A 86 -1.77 -18.27 -3.71
C GLY A 86 -2.94 -18.74 -4.57
N HIS A 87 -3.49 -17.85 -5.40
CA HIS A 87 -4.60 -18.13 -6.31
C HIS A 87 -4.11 -18.18 -7.77
N GLY A 88 -4.44 -19.23 -8.51
CA GLY A 88 -4.19 -19.32 -9.95
C GLY A 88 -3.19 -20.41 -10.34
N VAL A 89 -3.08 -20.63 -11.65
CA VAL A 89 -2.19 -21.64 -12.24
C VAL A 89 -0.75 -21.17 -12.10
N GLY A 90 0.06 -21.88 -11.31
CA GLY A 90 1.48 -21.55 -11.09
C GLY A 90 1.79 -20.88 -9.75
N ALA A 91 0.78 -20.48 -8.95
CA ALA A 91 0.95 -19.85 -7.63
C ALA A 91 1.29 -20.87 -6.51
N ASN A 92 2.27 -21.73 -6.78
CA ASN A 92 2.63 -22.87 -5.93
C ASN A 92 3.75 -22.54 -4.94
N ASP A 93 4.54 -21.49 -5.17
CA ASP A 93 5.63 -21.12 -4.26
C ASP A 93 5.07 -20.44 -2.99
N PRO A 94 5.16 -21.07 -1.81
CA PRO A 94 4.69 -20.46 -0.57
C PRO A 94 5.49 -19.21 -0.19
N ASN A 95 6.73 -19.05 -0.69
CA ASN A 95 7.57 -17.90 -0.38
C ASN A 95 7.13 -16.62 -1.10
N GLU A 96 6.36 -16.74 -2.18
CA GLU A 96 5.78 -15.60 -2.90
C GLU A 96 4.47 -15.10 -2.26
N ARG A 97 3.92 -15.83 -1.28
CA ARG A 97 2.68 -15.46 -0.60
C ARG A 97 2.96 -14.41 0.46
N SER A 98 2.23 -13.31 0.41
CA SER A 98 2.42 -12.20 1.35
C SER A 98 1.17 -11.32 1.42
N PRO A 99 0.78 -10.85 2.62
CA PRO A 99 -0.44 -10.06 2.82
C PRO A 99 -0.28 -8.59 2.42
N VAL A 100 0.35 -8.29 1.27
CA VAL A 100 0.72 -6.92 0.86
C VAL A 100 -0.51 -6.01 0.71
N PHE A 101 -1.51 -6.46 -0.04
CA PHE A 101 -2.76 -5.70 -0.23
C PHE A 101 -3.58 -5.60 1.07
N LEU A 102 -3.56 -6.65 1.90
CA LEU A 102 -4.25 -6.63 3.21
C LEU A 102 -3.60 -5.64 4.18
N GLN A 103 -2.27 -5.59 4.24
CA GLN A 103 -1.53 -4.58 5.01
C GLN A 103 -1.91 -3.17 4.56
N TRP A 104 -2.04 -2.95 3.26
CA TRP A 104 -2.49 -1.68 2.73
C TRP A 104 -3.91 -1.33 3.14
N LEU A 105 -4.87 -2.26 3.02
CA LEU A 105 -6.25 -2.04 3.47
C LEU A 105 -6.33 -1.72 4.97
N ASP A 106 -5.49 -2.35 5.78
CA ASP A 106 -5.38 -2.02 7.20
C ASP A 106 -4.85 -0.59 7.38
N CYS A 107 -3.77 -0.20 6.68
CA CYS A 107 -3.31 1.20 6.68
C CYS A 107 -4.41 2.18 6.25
N VAL A 108 -5.18 1.87 5.21
CA VAL A 108 -6.32 2.70 4.77
C VAL A 108 -7.33 2.84 5.90
N TYR A 109 -7.71 1.74 6.56
CA TYR A 109 -8.59 1.77 7.73
C TYR A 109 -8.03 2.67 8.84
N GLN A 110 -6.74 2.59 9.15
CA GLN A 110 -6.09 3.44 10.15
C GLN A 110 -6.17 4.95 9.82
N LEU A 111 -6.35 5.35 8.55
CA LEU A 111 -6.50 6.76 8.17
C LEU A 111 -7.90 7.32 8.47
N PHE A 112 -8.88 6.46 8.71
CA PHE A 112 -10.28 6.85 8.91
C PHE A 112 -10.80 6.60 10.32
N ILE A 113 -9.97 6.05 11.22
CA ILE A 113 -10.27 5.94 12.65
C ILE A 113 -9.65 7.09 13.44
#